data_AF-A0A5Q4Z1R3-F1
#
_entry.id   AF-A0A5Q4Z1R3-F1
#
_cell.length_a   1.000
_cell.length_b   1.000
_cell.length_c   1.000
_cell.angle_alpha   90.00
_cell.angle_beta   90.00
_cell.angle_gamma   90.00
#
_symmetry.space_group_name_H-M   'P 1'
#
loop_
_entity.id
_entity.type
_entity.pdbx_description
1 polymer ?
#
loop_
_entity_poly.entity_id
_entity_poly.type
_entity_poly.pdbx_seq_one_letter_code
_entity_poly.pdbx_strand_id
1 'polypeptide(L)'
;MALRNQTLTSVKVYLGFHRQCLATGTAFVYARNDQRYLVTNWHNVTGRNSLTHKNLNTLASIPNRLVAVCPIYHEGDITSPHAVLFWEELNLPLYEDDGSPCWYEHPAHGSLVDVVAIPIGAPSPRSALICVNDQRVTFANQAVGAGTDAFVLGYPHGLSGGAKLPIWKRGSIASEPEADIDRLPKVLIDASTSRPVKYLK
;
A
#
# COMPACT_ATOMS: atom_id res chain seq x y z
N MET A 1 0.89 -23.78 -10.30
CA MET A 1 1.85 -23.08 -9.42
C MET A 1 1.05 -22.08 -8.59
N ALA A 2 1.03 -22.22 -7.26
CA ALA A 2 0.23 -21.36 -6.38
C ALA A 2 0.87 -19.97 -6.20
N LEU A 3 0.05 -18.93 -6.09
CA LEU A 3 0.51 -17.58 -5.76
C LEU A 3 1.08 -17.55 -4.33
N ARG A 4 2.11 -16.73 -4.09
CA ARG A 4 2.58 -16.42 -2.74
C ARG A 4 1.56 -15.54 -2.02
N ASN A 5 1.22 -15.85 -0.77
CA ASN A 5 0.27 -15.06 0.03
C ASN A 5 0.69 -13.60 0.19
N GLN A 6 2.00 -13.32 0.26
CA GLN A 6 2.55 -11.96 0.31
C GLN A 6 2.11 -11.12 -0.89
N THR A 7 1.88 -11.72 -2.06
CA THR A 7 1.41 -11.00 -3.25
C THR A 7 0.02 -10.41 -3.05
N LEU A 8 -0.79 -10.99 -2.16
CA LEU A 8 -2.17 -10.56 -1.88
C LEU A 8 -2.26 -9.59 -0.69
N THR A 9 -1.13 -9.09 -0.18
CA THR A 9 -1.13 -8.07 0.88
C THR A 9 -1.15 -6.65 0.34
N SER A 10 -0.66 -6.44 -0.88
CA SER A 10 -0.51 -5.12 -1.51
C SER A 10 -1.53 -4.91 -2.62
N VAL A 11 -2.03 -3.68 -2.74
CA VAL A 11 -2.97 -3.25 -3.78
C VAL A 11 -2.51 -1.99 -4.48
N LYS A 12 -2.92 -1.86 -5.74
CA LYS A 12 -2.75 -0.63 -6.50
C LYS A 12 -3.82 0.35 -6.06
N VAL A 13 -3.43 1.60 -5.84
CA VAL A 13 -4.37 2.68 -5.53
C VAL A 13 -4.31 3.78 -6.58
N TYR A 14 -5.46 4.40 -6.83
CA TYR A 14 -5.61 5.59 -7.65
C TYR A 14 -6.05 6.75 -6.76
N LEU A 15 -5.37 7.87 -6.87
CA LEU A 15 -5.61 9.08 -6.08
C LEU A 15 -6.34 10.06 -7.00
N GLY A 16 -7.54 10.46 -6.62
CA GLY A 16 -8.41 11.23 -7.50
C GLY A 16 -8.97 12.50 -6.87
N PHE A 17 -9.38 13.41 -7.73
CA PHE A 17 -10.20 14.57 -7.38
C PHE A 17 -11.46 14.57 -8.25
N HIS A 18 -12.62 14.33 -7.65
CA HIS A 18 -13.85 14.03 -8.38
C HIS A 18 -13.61 12.93 -9.42
N ARG A 19 -13.90 13.15 -10.70
CA ARG A 19 -13.73 12.14 -11.76
C ARG A 19 -12.28 12.01 -12.27
N GLN A 20 -11.39 12.93 -11.89
CA GLN A 20 -10.03 12.96 -12.42
C GLN A 20 -9.09 12.08 -11.59
N CYS A 21 -8.26 11.28 -12.27
CA CYS A 21 -7.13 10.60 -11.65
C CYS A 21 -5.93 11.56 -11.60
N LEU A 22 -5.42 11.82 -10.41
CA LEU A 22 -4.26 12.70 -10.18
C LEU A 22 -2.95 11.91 -10.16
N ALA A 23 -2.96 10.75 -9.50
CA ALA A 23 -1.76 9.93 -9.30
C ALA A 23 -2.12 8.47 -9.02
N THR A 24 -1.11 7.61 -9.01
CA THR A 24 -1.23 6.20 -8.59
C THR A 24 -0.23 5.90 -7.50
N GLY A 25 -0.57 4.98 -6.60
CA GLY A 25 0.30 4.55 -5.52
C GLY A 25 0.16 3.07 -5.21
N THR A 26 0.77 2.69 -4.10
CA THR A 26 0.64 1.36 -3.48
C THR A 26 0.04 1.53 -2.09
N ALA A 27 -0.79 0.57 -1.69
CA ALA A 27 -1.22 0.41 -0.32
C ALA A 27 -1.15 -1.06 0.08
N PHE A 28 -1.20 -1.36 1.36
CA PHE A 28 -1.33 -2.73 1.88
C PHE A 28 -2.41 -2.79 2.96
N VAL A 29 -2.89 -3.99 3.28
CA VAL A 29 -3.94 -4.17 4.30
C VAL A 29 -3.33 -4.61 5.63
N TYR A 30 -3.80 -4.01 6.72
CA TYR A 30 -3.42 -4.36 8.09
C TYR A 30 -4.67 -4.65 8.93
N ALA A 31 -4.63 -5.66 9.80
CA ALA A 31 -5.73 -6.01 10.70
C ALA A 31 -5.46 -5.57 12.13
N ARG A 32 -6.45 -4.98 12.80
CA ARG A 32 -6.40 -4.66 14.24
C ARG A 32 -7.82 -4.62 14.81
N ASN A 33 -8.05 -5.26 15.95
CA ASN A 33 -9.35 -5.25 16.66
C ASN A 33 -10.55 -5.58 15.74
N ASP A 34 -10.45 -6.66 14.97
CA ASP A 34 -11.45 -7.11 13.99
C ASP A 34 -11.79 -6.12 12.86
N GLN A 35 -11.03 -5.03 12.75
CA GLN A 35 -11.11 -4.06 11.67
C GLN A 35 -9.94 -4.22 10.71
N ARG A 36 -10.16 -3.86 9.45
CA ARG A 36 -9.12 -3.75 8.43
C ARG A 36 -8.84 -2.31 8.09
N TYR A 37 -7.57 -2.06 7.83
CA TYR A 37 -7.06 -0.75 7.46
C TYR A 37 -6.30 -0.86 6.15
N LEU A 38 -6.57 0.05 5.23
CA LEU A 38 -5.73 0.27 4.08
C LEU A 38 -4.63 1.26 4.49
N VAL A 39 -3.39 0.79 4.46
CA VAL A 39 -2.21 1.56 4.87
C VAL A 39 -1.48 2.03 3.62
N THR A 40 -1.21 3.33 3.54
CA THR A 40 -0.47 3.97 2.43
C THR A 40 0.31 5.18 2.95
N ASN A 41 1.05 5.86 2.09
CA ASN A 41 1.77 7.06 2.47
C ASN A 41 0.83 8.25 2.72
N TRP A 42 1.18 9.09 3.68
CA TRP A 42 0.45 10.33 3.97
C TRP A 42 0.39 11.25 2.75
N HIS A 43 1.49 11.35 1.99
CA HIS A 43 1.53 12.16 0.78
C HIS A 43 0.54 11.68 -0.31
N ASN A 44 0.14 10.40 -0.29
CA ASN A 44 -0.85 9.89 -1.24
C ASN A 44 -2.24 10.46 -0.97
N VAL A 45 -2.60 10.67 0.29
CA VAL A 45 -3.94 11.17 0.66
C VAL A 45 -4.01 12.70 0.71
N THR A 46 -2.88 13.37 0.93
CA THR A 46 -2.82 14.84 0.99
C THR A 46 -2.32 15.51 -0.28
N GLY A 47 -1.60 14.78 -1.14
CA GLY A 47 -0.91 15.35 -2.30
C GLY A 47 0.23 16.29 -1.94
N ARG A 48 0.75 16.21 -0.70
CA ARG A 48 1.78 17.10 -0.15
C ARG A 48 3.00 16.32 0.30
N ASN A 49 4.16 16.97 0.24
CA ASN A 49 5.37 16.43 0.83
C ASN A 49 5.25 16.41 2.37
N SER A 50 5.53 15.27 2.99
CA SER A 50 5.42 15.05 4.44
C SER A 50 6.28 15.99 5.30
N LEU A 51 7.45 16.39 4.81
CA LEU A 51 8.41 17.21 5.56
C LEU A 51 8.18 18.73 5.35
N THR A 52 7.93 19.13 4.11
CA THR A 52 7.84 20.55 3.72
C THR A 52 6.41 21.06 3.59
N HIS A 53 5.43 20.15 3.57
CA HIS A 53 4.00 20.39 3.35
C HIS A 53 3.66 21.09 2.03
N LYS A 54 4.64 21.23 1.13
CA LYS A 54 4.44 21.76 -0.22
C LYS A 54 3.69 20.75 -1.07
N ASN A 55 2.83 21.24 -1.95
CA ASN A 55 2.11 20.39 -2.91
C ASN A 55 3.10 19.66 -3.83
N LEU A 56 2.85 18.38 -4.05
CA LEU A 56 3.64 17.54 -4.96
C LEU A 56 3.28 17.80 -6.43
N ASN A 57 2.06 18.27 -6.70
CA ASN A 57 1.62 18.65 -8.03
C ASN A 57 1.60 20.19 -8.17
N THR A 58 2.05 20.68 -9.32
CA THR A 58 2.04 22.09 -9.70
C THR A 58 0.63 22.67 -9.76
N LEU A 59 -0.37 21.84 -10.08
CA LEU A 59 -1.79 22.22 -10.07
C LEU A 59 -2.39 22.33 -8.66
N ALA A 60 -1.61 22.04 -7.62
CA ALA A 60 -2.02 22.10 -6.21
C ALA A 60 -3.29 21.30 -5.87
N SER A 61 -3.69 20.34 -6.72
CA SER A 61 -4.87 19.52 -6.51
C SER A 61 -4.65 18.54 -5.35
N ILE A 62 -5.53 18.62 -4.36
CA ILE A 62 -5.55 17.73 -3.19
C ILE A 62 -6.49 16.56 -3.52
N PRO A 63 -6.05 15.29 -3.46
CA PRO A 63 -6.93 14.15 -3.69
C PRO A 63 -8.11 14.16 -2.72
N ASN A 64 -9.35 13.96 -3.18
CA ASN A 64 -10.53 13.81 -2.31
C ASN A 64 -11.08 12.38 -2.26
N ARG A 65 -10.54 11.49 -3.09
CA ARG A 65 -10.89 10.07 -3.10
C ARG A 65 -9.66 9.20 -3.36
N LEU A 66 -9.70 7.99 -2.81
CA LEU A 66 -8.77 6.92 -3.12
C LEU A 66 -9.55 5.72 -3.63
N VAL A 67 -9.09 5.12 -4.72
CA VAL A 67 -9.68 3.88 -5.27
C VAL A 67 -8.65 2.76 -5.19
N ALA A 68 -8.94 1.72 -4.41
CA ALA A 68 -8.10 0.54 -4.30
C ALA A 68 -8.61 -0.57 -5.23
N VAL A 69 -7.71 -1.20 -5.98
CA VAL A 69 -8.04 -2.33 -6.86
C VAL A 69 -7.82 -3.63 -6.10
N CYS A 70 -8.90 -4.19 -5.56
CA CYS A 70 -8.88 -5.29 -4.62
C CYS A 70 -9.11 -6.63 -5.33
N PRO A 71 -8.23 -7.65 -5.13
CA PRO A 71 -8.48 -8.99 -5.61
C PRO A 71 -9.63 -9.65 -4.82
N ILE A 72 -10.50 -10.33 -5.54
CA ILE A 72 -11.64 -11.08 -5.00
C ILE A 72 -11.75 -12.46 -5.65
N TYR A 73 -12.41 -13.39 -4.97
CA TYR A 73 -12.84 -14.66 -5.53
C TYR A 73 -14.28 -14.56 -6.06
N HIS A 74 -14.63 -15.35 -7.08
CA HIS A 74 -16.03 -15.56 -7.44
C HIS A 74 -16.79 -16.32 -6.33
N GLU A 75 -18.10 -16.10 -6.26
CA GLU A 75 -18.97 -16.84 -5.34
C GLU A 75 -18.93 -18.33 -5.67
N GLY A 76 -18.54 -19.14 -4.69
CA GLY A 76 -18.39 -20.61 -4.81
C GLY A 76 -16.95 -21.12 -4.96
N ASP A 77 -15.98 -20.25 -5.25
CA ASP A 77 -14.59 -20.66 -5.56
C ASP A 77 -13.60 -20.55 -4.40
N ILE A 78 -14.00 -20.03 -3.23
CA ILE A 78 -13.09 -19.76 -2.10
C ILE A 78 -12.35 -21.03 -1.63
N THR A 79 -12.96 -22.21 -1.80
CA THR A 79 -12.40 -23.51 -1.43
C THR A 79 -11.86 -24.31 -2.63
N SER A 80 -11.92 -23.76 -3.84
CA SER A 80 -11.52 -24.46 -5.07
C SER A 80 -10.01 -24.37 -5.30
N PRO A 81 -9.31 -25.48 -5.63
CA PRO A 81 -7.91 -25.44 -6.03
C PRO A 81 -7.70 -24.71 -7.38
N HIS A 82 -8.79 -24.40 -8.10
CA HIS A 82 -8.80 -23.69 -9.37
C HIS A 82 -9.35 -22.26 -9.25
N ALA A 83 -9.46 -21.72 -8.03
CA ALA A 83 -10.01 -20.39 -7.80
C ALA A 83 -9.30 -19.34 -8.66
N VAL A 84 -10.08 -18.61 -9.45
CA VAL A 84 -9.60 -17.51 -10.29
C VAL A 84 -9.81 -16.20 -9.55
N LEU A 85 -8.81 -15.32 -9.62
CA LEU A 85 -8.92 -13.97 -9.06
C LEU A 85 -9.63 -13.04 -10.03
N PHE A 86 -10.47 -12.18 -9.47
CA PHE A 86 -11.09 -11.02 -10.11
C PHE A 86 -10.68 -9.75 -9.36
N TRP A 87 -10.98 -8.58 -9.91
CA TRP A 87 -10.60 -7.31 -9.32
C TRP A 87 -11.81 -6.39 -9.23
N GLU A 88 -12.09 -5.90 -8.02
CA GLU A 88 -13.13 -4.91 -7.74
C GLU A 88 -12.49 -3.61 -7.27
N GLU A 89 -13.17 -2.50 -7.53
CA GLU A 89 -12.76 -1.18 -7.08
C GLU A 89 -13.42 -0.84 -5.73
N LEU A 90 -12.60 -0.71 -4.69
CA LEU A 90 -13.01 -0.14 -3.41
C LEU A 90 -12.78 1.36 -3.46
N ASN A 91 -13.87 2.12 -3.49
CA ASN A 91 -13.86 3.58 -3.51
C ASN A 91 -13.95 4.11 -2.07
N LEU A 92 -12.98 4.93 -1.66
CA LEU A 92 -12.86 5.51 -0.33
C LEU A 92 -12.86 7.04 -0.42
N PRO A 93 -13.80 7.75 0.22
CA PRO A 93 -13.64 9.18 0.44
C PRO A 93 -12.42 9.41 1.34
N LEU A 94 -11.68 10.48 1.07
CA LEU A 94 -10.54 10.86 1.91
C LEU A 94 -10.92 11.87 2.99
N TYR A 95 -11.99 12.63 2.78
CA TYR A 95 -12.49 13.60 3.73
C TYR A 95 -14.00 13.44 3.91
N GLU A 96 -14.45 13.70 5.13
CA GLU A 96 -15.86 13.87 5.45
C GLU A 96 -16.40 15.19 4.88
N ASP A 97 -17.72 15.38 4.94
CA ASP A 97 -18.38 16.60 4.46
C ASP A 97 -17.92 17.88 5.20
N ASP A 98 -17.46 17.74 6.44
CA ASP A 98 -16.91 18.83 7.25
C ASP A 98 -15.41 19.12 6.97
N GLY A 99 -14.80 18.36 6.05
CA GLY A 99 -13.40 18.46 5.67
C GLY A 99 -12.43 17.74 6.61
N SER A 100 -12.91 17.02 7.63
CA SER A 100 -12.06 16.19 8.48
C SER A 100 -11.54 14.95 7.72
N PRO A 101 -10.31 14.49 7.99
CA PRO A 101 -9.72 13.35 7.28
C PRO A 101 -10.35 12.02 7.73
N CYS A 102 -10.63 11.13 6.78
CA CYS A 102 -11.12 9.76 7.03
C CYS A 102 -10.00 8.76 7.36
N TRP A 103 -8.84 9.21 7.86
CA TRP A 103 -7.68 8.37 8.13
C TRP A 103 -7.01 8.70 9.46
N TYR A 104 -6.25 7.74 9.98
CA TYR A 104 -5.38 7.93 11.14
C TYR A 104 -3.95 8.25 10.71
N GLU A 105 -3.32 9.17 11.42
CA GLU A 105 -1.89 9.51 11.29
C GLU A 105 -1.08 8.97 12.48
N HIS A 106 0.24 9.03 12.39
CA HIS A 106 1.10 8.65 13.51
C HIS A 106 0.83 9.54 14.74
N PRO A 107 0.51 8.97 15.92
CA PRO A 107 0.00 9.75 17.05
C PRO A 107 1.01 10.76 17.62
N ALA A 108 2.30 10.44 17.58
CA ALA A 108 3.36 11.31 18.13
C ALA A 108 4.09 12.17 17.07
N HIS A 109 3.97 11.82 15.79
CA HIS A 109 4.82 12.41 14.73
C HIS A 109 4.00 12.95 13.54
N GLY A 110 2.70 12.66 13.47
CA GLY A 110 1.83 13.06 12.37
C GLY A 110 2.44 12.79 11.01
N SER A 111 2.32 13.76 10.11
CA SER A 111 2.91 13.75 8.76
C SER A 111 4.41 13.46 8.66
N LEU A 112 5.22 13.65 9.72
CA LEU A 112 6.67 13.32 9.65
C LEU A 112 6.92 11.82 9.48
N VAL A 113 5.98 11.00 9.96
CA VAL A 113 5.87 9.60 9.56
C VAL A 113 4.88 9.57 8.40
N ASP A 114 5.40 9.45 7.19
CA ASP A 114 4.64 9.50 5.93
C ASP A 114 3.80 8.22 5.73
N VAL A 115 2.90 7.93 6.66
CA VAL A 115 2.05 6.74 6.74
C VAL A 115 0.69 7.14 7.31
N VAL A 116 -0.37 6.65 6.67
CA VAL A 116 -1.75 6.79 7.13
C VAL A 116 -2.45 5.44 7.12
N ALA A 117 -3.43 5.27 8.01
CA ALA A 117 -4.30 4.10 8.05
C ALA A 117 -5.76 4.52 7.80
N ILE A 118 -6.34 4.07 6.68
CA ILE A 118 -7.72 4.35 6.28
C ILE A 118 -8.58 3.15 6.68
N PRO A 119 -9.62 3.31 7.51
CA PRO A 119 -10.55 2.23 7.83
C PRO A 119 -11.26 1.74 6.56
N ILE A 120 -11.32 0.42 6.34
CA ILE A 120 -12.06 -0.19 5.23
C ILE A 120 -13.14 -1.18 5.70
N GLY A 121 -13.42 -1.16 7.01
CA GLY A 121 -14.44 -1.97 7.64
C GLY A 121 -14.08 -3.45 7.75
N ALA A 122 -15.13 -4.27 7.91
CA ALA A 122 -15.02 -5.70 8.12
C ALA A 122 -14.61 -6.45 6.82
N PRO A 123 -13.99 -7.64 6.95
CA PRO A 123 -13.70 -8.51 5.82
C PRO A 123 -14.92 -8.78 4.95
N SER A 124 -14.85 -8.51 3.64
CA SER A 124 -15.77 -9.14 2.70
C SER A 124 -15.39 -10.63 2.55
N PRO A 125 -16.36 -11.56 2.62
CA PRO A 125 -16.08 -13.00 2.43
C PRO A 125 -15.45 -13.32 1.07
N ARG A 126 -15.70 -12.50 0.05
CA ARG A 126 -15.12 -12.65 -1.29
C ARG A 126 -13.73 -12.06 -1.41
N SER A 127 -13.26 -11.29 -0.43
CA SER A 127 -11.97 -10.62 -0.49
C SER A 127 -10.84 -11.65 -0.47
N ALA A 128 -10.00 -11.61 -1.52
CA ALA A 128 -8.77 -12.38 -1.56
C ALA A 128 -7.60 -11.65 -0.87
N LEU A 129 -7.84 -10.45 -0.32
CA LEU A 129 -6.81 -9.69 0.39
C LEU A 129 -6.44 -10.37 1.70
N ILE A 130 -5.13 -10.45 1.91
CA ILE A 130 -4.53 -10.98 3.13
C ILE A 130 -3.91 -9.80 3.86
N CYS A 131 -4.19 -9.67 5.16
CA CYS A 131 -3.55 -8.63 5.95
C CYS A 131 -2.07 -8.97 6.15
N VAL A 132 -1.18 -7.97 6.11
CA VAL A 132 0.28 -8.21 6.22
C VAL A 132 0.68 -8.89 7.53
N ASN A 133 -0.14 -8.72 8.58
CA ASN A 133 0.02 -9.34 9.90
C ASN A 133 -0.83 -10.62 10.11
N ASP A 134 -1.34 -11.21 9.02
CA ASP A 134 -2.06 -12.48 9.04
C ASP A 134 -1.09 -13.67 9.12
N GLN A 135 -1.44 -14.73 9.86
CA GLN A 135 -0.60 -15.93 10.02
C GLN A 135 -0.30 -16.66 8.69
N ARG A 136 -1.15 -16.49 7.68
CA ARG A 136 -0.92 -17.00 6.32
C ARG A 136 0.25 -16.29 5.62
N VAL A 137 0.63 -15.11 6.08
CA VAL A 137 1.79 -14.35 5.60
C VAL A 137 2.99 -14.74 6.46
N THR A 138 3.67 -15.81 6.05
CA THR A 138 4.87 -16.26 6.76
C THR A 138 6.08 -15.49 6.27
N PHE A 139 6.80 -14.85 7.18
CA PHE A 139 8.16 -14.40 6.96
C PHE A 139 9.12 -15.47 7.48
N ALA A 140 10.28 -15.65 6.83
CA ALA A 140 11.32 -16.48 7.42
C ALA A 140 11.66 -15.90 8.80
N ASN A 141 11.71 -16.74 9.83
CA ASN A 141 12.00 -16.30 11.21
C ASN A 141 13.49 -15.98 11.33
N GLN A 142 13.91 -14.89 10.69
CA GLN A 142 15.27 -14.39 10.66
C GLN A 142 15.32 -13.05 11.38
N ALA A 143 16.37 -12.84 12.16
CA ALA A 143 16.67 -11.52 12.68
C ALA A 143 16.84 -10.55 11.51
N VAL A 144 16.09 -9.45 11.53
CA VAL A 144 16.19 -8.38 10.54
C VAL A 144 17.23 -7.39 11.03
N GLY A 145 18.29 -7.21 10.26
CA GLY A 145 19.36 -6.23 10.52
C GLY A 145 19.95 -5.67 9.23
N ALA A 146 20.90 -4.75 9.35
CA ALA A 146 21.60 -4.22 8.18
C ALA A 146 22.20 -5.36 7.32
N GLY A 147 22.02 -5.27 6.01
CA GLY A 147 22.43 -6.29 5.03
C GLY A 147 21.41 -7.42 4.78
N THR A 148 20.32 -7.50 5.56
CA THR A 148 19.28 -8.53 5.35
C THR A 148 18.56 -8.31 4.02
N ASP A 149 18.34 -9.36 3.23
CA ASP A 149 17.57 -9.30 1.99
C ASP A 149 16.13 -8.83 2.28
N ALA A 150 15.63 -7.90 1.46
CA ALA A 150 14.27 -7.38 1.53
C ALA A 150 13.61 -7.42 0.14
N PHE A 151 12.28 -7.56 0.12
CA PHE A 151 11.49 -7.45 -1.10
C PHE A 151 10.41 -6.40 -0.92
N VAL A 152 10.46 -5.36 -1.76
CA VAL A 152 9.45 -4.31 -1.81
C VAL A 152 8.38 -4.72 -2.81
N LEU A 153 7.14 -4.90 -2.33
CA LEU A 153 5.98 -5.23 -3.15
C LEU A 153 5.18 -3.98 -3.42
N GLY A 154 4.96 -3.66 -4.70
CA GLY A 154 4.11 -2.54 -5.04
C GLY A 154 3.91 -2.33 -6.53
N TYR A 155 3.44 -1.13 -6.87
CA TYR A 155 3.02 -0.73 -8.20
C TYR A 155 3.81 0.50 -8.68
N PRO A 156 5.13 0.36 -8.91
CA PRO A 156 6.00 1.48 -9.24
C PRO A 156 5.51 2.16 -10.53
N HIS A 157 5.30 3.48 -10.47
CA HIS A 157 4.72 4.26 -11.58
C HIS A 157 3.37 3.74 -12.08
N GLY A 158 2.60 3.08 -11.21
CA GLY A 158 1.32 2.46 -11.56
C GLY A 158 1.45 1.19 -12.41
N LEU A 159 2.66 0.67 -12.63
CA LEU A 159 2.87 -0.60 -13.34
C LEU A 159 2.43 -1.77 -12.48
N SER A 160 1.90 -2.81 -13.12
CA SER A 160 1.53 -4.07 -12.48
C SER A 160 2.27 -5.22 -13.14
N GLY A 161 2.51 -6.29 -12.39
CA GLY A 161 2.93 -7.57 -12.94
C GLY A 161 1.79 -8.27 -13.69
N GLY A 162 2.02 -9.53 -14.05
CA GLY A 162 0.98 -10.38 -14.64
C GLY A 162 -0.27 -10.41 -13.75
N ALA A 163 -1.44 -10.48 -14.38
CA ALA A 163 -2.73 -10.50 -13.69
C ALA A 163 -2.93 -9.34 -12.67
N LYS A 164 -2.45 -8.12 -12.97
CA LYS A 164 -2.59 -6.94 -12.09
C LYS A 164 -1.97 -7.10 -10.67
N LEU A 165 -1.08 -8.07 -10.49
CA LEU A 165 -0.40 -8.33 -9.22
C LEU A 165 0.74 -7.33 -8.98
N PRO A 166 1.20 -7.12 -7.73
CA PRO A 166 2.33 -6.24 -7.45
C PRO A 166 3.63 -6.75 -8.07
N ILE A 167 4.52 -5.82 -8.37
CA ILE A 167 5.90 -6.09 -8.75
C ILE A 167 6.71 -6.29 -7.48
N TRP A 168 7.48 -7.38 -7.44
CA TRP A 168 8.42 -7.67 -6.36
C TRP A 168 9.79 -7.14 -6.75
N LYS A 169 10.34 -6.24 -5.93
CA LYS A 169 11.67 -5.67 -6.14
C LYS A 169 12.59 -6.06 -5.00
N ARG A 170 13.71 -6.71 -5.32
CA ARG A 170 14.75 -7.05 -4.34
C ARG A 170 15.52 -5.80 -3.93
N GLY A 171 15.85 -5.73 -2.66
CA GLY A 171 16.80 -4.81 -2.05
C GLY A 171 17.39 -5.43 -0.79
N SER A 172 18.04 -4.63 0.04
CA SER A 172 18.54 -5.00 1.36
C SER A 172 18.24 -3.92 2.39
N ILE A 173 18.10 -4.31 3.64
CA ILE A 173 18.04 -3.36 4.76
C ILE A 173 19.39 -2.63 4.83
N ALA A 174 19.37 -1.31 4.78
CA ALA A 174 20.57 -0.46 4.65
C ALA A 174 20.92 0.30 5.94
N SER A 175 20.13 0.14 7.00
CA SER A 175 20.38 0.74 8.32
C SER A 175 19.96 -0.21 9.42
N GLU A 176 20.48 0.00 10.64
CA GLU A 176 20.07 -0.80 11.80
C GLU A 176 18.61 -0.51 12.18
N PRO A 177 17.70 -1.51 12.21
CA PRO A 177 16.29 -1.29 12.55
C PRO A 177 16.04 -0.82 13.98
N GLU A 178 16.97 -1.08 14.90
CA GLU A 178 16.89 -0.66 16.30
C GLU A 178 17.36 0.80 16.51
N ALA A 179 17.96 1.42 15.49
CA ALA A 179 18.48 2.78 15.57
C ALA A 179 17.60 3.76 14.77
N ASP A 180 16.81 4.56 15.49
CA ASP A 180 15.98 5.60 14.88
C ASP A 180 16.83 6.61 14.08
N ILE A 181 16.36 6.92 12.86
CA ILE A 181 16.99 7.92 11.99
C ILE A 181 16.19 9.22 12.10
N ASP A 182 16.87 10.34 12.34
CA ASP A 182 16.24 11.65 12.56
C ASP A 182 15.20 11.65 13.71
N ARG A 183 15.36 10.74 14.69
CA ARG A 183 14.39 10.49 15.78
C ARG A 183 13.00 10.07 15.27
N LEU A 184 12.96 9.36 14.15
CA LEU A 184 11.75 8.80 13.57
C LEU A 184 11.89 7.28 13.43
N PRO A 185 10.78 6.52 13.60
CA PRO A 185 10.77 5.07 13.49
C PRO A 185 10.84 4.64 12.01
N LYS A 186 11.99 4.83 11.36
CA LYS A 186 12.20 4.54 9.95
C LYS A 186 13.52 3.81 9.72
N VAL A 187 13.49 2.92 8.72
CA VAL A 187 14.66 2.17 8.24
C VAL A 187 14.96 2.55 6.80
N LEU A 188 16.23 2.48 6.42
CA LEU A 188 16.65 2.63 5.04
C LEU A 188 16.67 1.27 4.35
N ILE A 189 16.29 1.25 3.08
CA ILE A 189 16.40 0.08 2.22
C ILE A 189 17.23 0.50 1.02
N ASP A 190 18.28 -0.26 0.71
CA ASP A 190 19.00 -0.14 -0.55
C ASP A 190 18.33 -1.01 -1.60
N ALA A 191 17.81 -0.38 -2.64
CA ALA A 191 17.24 -1.06 -3.78
C ALA A 191 17.48 -0.20 -5.01
N SER A 192 17.68 -0.85 -6.17
CA SER A 192 17.81 -0.11 -7.42
C SER A 192 16.62 0.83 -7.61
N THR A 193 16.84 2.11 -7.90
CA THR A 193 15.77 3.04 -8.27
C THR A 193 15.71 3.11 -9.79
N SER A 194 14.94 2.22 -10.42
CA SER A 194 14.75 2.28 -11.87
C SER A 194 13.75 3.40 -12.20
N ARG A 195 14.17 4.37 -13.04
CA ARG A 195 13.21 5.11 -13.88
C ARG A 195 12.50 4.07 -14.78
N PRO A 196 11.22 4.27 -15.13
CA PRO A 196 10.47 3.26 -15.87
C PRO A 196 11.22 2.93 -17.16
N VAL A 197 11.65 1.68 -17.30
CA VAL A 197 12.12 1.16 -18.58
C VAL A 197 10.89 1.16 -19.48
N LYS A 198 10.86 2.09 -20.44
CA LYS A 198 9.90 2.04 -21.54
C LYS A 198 10.18 0.74 -22.28
N TYR A 199 9.42 -0.31 -21.97
CA TYR A 199 9.34 -1.45 -22.87
C TYR A 199 8.61 -0.95 -24.11
N LEU A 200 9.38 -0.63 -25.15
CA LEU A 200 8.90 -0.72 -26.52
C LEU A 200 8.49 -2.17 -26.72
N LYS A 201 7.19 -2.40 -26.94
CA LYS A 201 6.73 -3.49 -27.78
C LYS A 201 6.35 -2.90 -29.12
#